data_AF-A0A925NU19-F1
#
_entry.id   AF-A0A925NU19-F1
#
_cell.length_a   1.000
_cell.length_b   1.000
_cell.length_c   1.000
_cell.angle_alpha   90.00
_cell.angle_beta   90.00
_cell.angle_gamma   90.00
#
_symmetry.space_group_name_H-M   'P 1'
#
loop_
_entity.id
_entity.type
_entity.pdbx_description
1 polymer ?
#
loop_
_entity_poly.entity_id
_entity_poly.type
_entity_poly.pdbx_seq_one_letter_code
_entity_poly.pdbx_strand_id
1 'polypeptide(L)'
;MHTSSEIGYNSKVEGDVVVTRVDAALNWFRKNSLWPMPMGLACCAIELMAAGASRFDISRFGSEVMRFSPRQSDLMIVAGTVTYKMALAVRRVYDQMPEPKWVIAMGACASTGGMYRSYAVLQG
;
A
#
# COMPACT_ATOMS: atom_id res chain seq x y z
N MET A 1 -0.95 -40.17 4.61
CA MET A 1 -0.52 -40.09 6.03
C MET A 1 1.00 -39.99 6.04
N HIS A 2 1.53 -38.76 5.98
CA HIS A 2 2.89 -38.43 6.39
C HIS A 2 2.86 -36.98 6.89
N THR A 3 2.86 -36.89 8.21
CA THR A 3 3.10 -35.72 9.04
C THR A 3 4.58 -35.35 8.96
N SER A 4 4.88 -34.14 8.51
CA SER A 4 6.13 -33.44 8.82
C SER A 4 5.83 -31.97 8.98
N SER A 5 5.53 -31.59 10.21
CA SER A 5 5.47 -30.21 10.69
C SER A 5 6.88 -29.65 10.78
N GLU A 6 7.32 -28.88 9.79
CA GLU A 6 8.45 -27.95 9.99
C GLU A 6 7.91 -26.69 10.68
N ILE A 7 8.21 -26.61 11.97
CA ILE A 7 7.91 -25.49 12.85
C ILE A 7 8.91 -24.38 12.53
N GLY A 8 8.50 -23.43 11.68
CA GLY A 8 9.23 -22.19 11.45
C GLY A 8 9.00 -21.20 12.58
N TYR A 9 10.05 -20.91 13.35
CA TYR A 9 10.07 -19.93 14.44
C TYR A 9 9.86 -18.50 13.91
N ASN A 10 8.83 -17.78 14.36
CA ASN A 10 8.63 -16.37 14.06
C ASN A 10 8.63 -15.57 15.37
N SER A 11 9.66 -14.75 15.57
CA SER A 11 10.01 -14.07 16.82
C SER A 11 9.09 -12.90 17.22
N LYS A 12 7.88 -12.79 16.65
CA LYS A 12 6.97 -11.65 16.86
C LYS A 12 5.72 -11.94 17.69
N VAL A 13 5.57 -13.15 18.23
CA VAL A 13 4.35 -13.53 18.95
C VAL A 13 4.70 -14.05 20.34
N GLU A 14 4.67 -13.15 21.31
CA GLU A 14 4.50 -13.53 22.71
C GLU A 14 3.09 -14.11 22.86
N GLY A 15 3.00 -15.39 23.25
CA GLY A 15 1.82 -15.94 23.88
C GLY A 15 0.58 -16.15 22.98
N ASP A 16 0.42 -17.42 22.62
CA ASP A 16 -0.86 -18.14 22.61
C ASP A 16 -1.51 -18.48 21.25
N VAL A 17 -1.58 -19.79 21.01
CA VAL A 17 -2.25 -20.55 19.96
C VAL A 17 -1.86 -20.27 18.50
N VAL A 18 -1.03 -21.16 17.94
CA VAL A 18 -0.71 -21.25 16.51
C VAL A 18 -1.93 -21.72 15.73
N VAL A 19 -2.79 -20.78 15.29
CA VAL A 19 -3.83 -21.03 14.28
C VAL A 19 -3.30 -20.68 12.89
N THR A 20 -2.22 -21.34 12.45
CA THR A 20 -1.58 -21.06 11.15
C THR A 20 -2.58 -21.04 9.99
N ARG A 21 -3.61 -21.89 10.04
CA ARG A 21 -4.64 -21.97 9.00
C ARG A 21 -5.57 -20.75 8.97
N VAL A 22 -5.94 -20.21 10.13
CA VAL A 22 -6.85 -19.04 10.20
C VAL A 22 -6.10 -17.76 9.89
N ASP A 23 -4.89 -17.59 10.43
CA ASP A 23 -4.07 -16.42 10.10
C ASP A 23 -3.66 -16.42 8.61
N ALA A 24 -3.30 -17.58 8.06
CA ALA A 24 -3.06 -17.72 6.61
C ALA A 24 -4.31 -17.38 5.79
N ALA A 25 -5.50 -17.80 6.22
CA ALA A 25 -6.75 -17.45 5.54
C ALA A 25 -7.03 -15.94 5.60
N LEU A 26 -6.89 -15.31 6.77
CA LEU A 26 -7.07 -13.87 6.95
C LEU A 26 -6.11 -13.03 6.10
N ASN A 27 -4.83 -13.43 6.06
CA ASN A 27 -3.82 -12.77 5.25
C ASN A 27 -4.04 -13.01 3.74
N TRP A 28 -4.59 -14.16 3.35
CA TRP A 28 -5.02 -14.41 1.98
C TRP A 28 -6.19 -13.51 1.57
N PHE A 29 -7.19 -13.33 2.43
CA PHE A 29 -8.30 -12.41 2.14
C PHE A 29 -7.79 -10.96 1.96
N ARG A 30 -6.99 -10.46 2.90
CA ARG A 30 -6.41 -9.10 2.84
C ARG A 30 -5.59 -8.87 1.57
N LYS A 31 -4.82 -9.87 1.13
CA LYS A 31 -4.00 -9.77 -0.09
C LYS A 31 -4.83 -9.67 -1.36
N ASN A 32 -5.96 -10.36 -1.43
CA ASN A 32 -6.78 -10.43 -2.65
C ASN A 32 -7.88 -9.36 -2.74
N SER A 33 -8.08 -8.55 -1.69
CA SER A 33 -9.14 -7.54 -1.63
C SER A 33 -8.61 -6.14 -1.30
N LEU A 34 -7.54 -5.71 -1.95
CA LEU A 34 -6.90 -4.42 -1.70
C LEU A 34 -7.70 -3.30 -2.37
N TRP A 35 -8.12 -2.30 -1.60
CA TRP A 35 -8.83 -1.10 -2.06
C TRP A 35 -7.91 0.12 -2.03
N PRO A 36 -7.21 0.38 -3.17
CA PRO A 36 -6.26 1.46 -3.26
C PRO A 36 -6.91 2.84 -3.18
N MET A 37 -6.27 3.72 -2.41
CA MET A 37 -6.39 5.16 -2.51
C MET A 37 -5.19 5.71 -3.29
N PRO A 38 -5.40 6.17 -4.53
CA PRO A 38 -4.35 6.80 -5.31
C PRO A 38 -4.12 8.24 -4.85
N MET A 39 -2.92 8.53 -4.35
CA MET A 39 -2.45 9.91 -4.15
C MET A 39 -1.63 10.32 -5.37
N GLY A 40 -2.34 10.71 -6.43
CA GLY A 40 -1.73 11.19 -7.67
C GLY A 40 -1.16 12.59 -7.52
N LEU A 41 0.18 12.71 -7.45
CA LEU A 41 0.86 13.98 -7.20
C LEU A 41 1.57 14.55 -8.43
N ALA A 42 2.12 13.68 -9.28
CA ALA A 42 2.93 14.08 -10.43
C ALA A 42 2.85 13.03 -11.56
N CYS A 43 3.91 12.87 -12.35
CA CYS A 43 3.96 11.96 -13.50
C CYS A 43 3.60 10.50 -13.18
N CYS A 44 4.01 9.98 -12.02
CA CYS A 44 3.68 8.60 -11.61
C CYS A 44 2.16 8.36 -11.46
N ALA A 45 1.36 9.42 -11.29
CA ALA A 45 -0.10 9.29 -11.26
C ALA A 45 -0.66 8.81 -12.61
N ILE A 46 -0.10 9.27 -13.74
CA ILE A 46 -0.53 8.87 -15.08
C ILE A 46 -0.14 7.41 -15.34
N GLU A 47 1.03 6.99 -14.85
CA GLU A 47 1.45 5.59 -14.90
C GLU A 47 0.51 4.69 -14.09
N LEU A 48 0.07 5.16 -12.92
CA LEU A 48 -0.92 4.45 -12.11
C LEU A 48 -2.28 4.36 -12.82
N MET A 49 -2.72 5.44 -13.48
CA MET A 49 -3.95 5.43 -14.28
C MET A 49 -3.84 4.48 -15.48
N ALA A 50 -2.69 4.42 -16.14
CA ALA A 50 -2.42 3.48 -17.22
C ALA A 50 -2.41 2.03 -16.73
N ALA A 51 -1.93 1.78 -15.51
CA ALA A 51 -2.00 0.46 -14.88
C ALA A 51 -3.45 0.03 -14.56
N GLY A 52 -4.33 0.99 -14.28
CA GLY A 52 -5.78 0.76 -14.12
C GLY A 52 -6.56 0.66 -15.44
N ALA A 53 -5.95 1.01 -16.57
CA ALA A 53 -6.61 0.93 -17.88
C ALA A 53 -6.63 -0.50 -18.43
N SER A 54 -7.44 -0.72 -19.47
CA SER A 54 -7.71 -2.04 -20.07
C SER A 54 -6.47 -2.85 -20.48
N ARG A 55 -5.33 -2.21 -20.73
CA ARG A 55 -4.11 -2.89 -21.17
C ARG A 55 -3.44 -3.69 -20.06
N PHE A 56 -3.36 -3.14 -18.86
CA PHE A 56 -2.65 -3.76 -17.73
C PHE A 56 -3.60 -4.20 -16.62
N ASP A 57 -4.74 -3.53 -16.47
CA ASP A 57 -5.89 -3.90 -15.66
C ASP A 57 -5.54 -4.44 -14.25
N ILE A 58 -5.25 -3.52 -13.33
CA ILE A 58 -4.99 -3.82 -11.92
C ILE A 58 -6.20 -4.45 -11.20
N SER A 59 -7.41 -4.41 -11.79
CA SER A 59 -8.61 -5.02 -11.21
C SER A 59 -8.47 -6.52 -10.96
N ARG A 60 -7.64 -7.20 -11.76
CA ARG A 60 -7.34 -8.63 -11.65
C ARG A 60 -6.80 -9.05 -10.28
N PHE A 61 -6.17 -8.14 -9.55
CA PHE A 61 -5.61 -8.39 -8.22
C PHE A 61 -6.56 -7.99 -7.08
N GLY A 62 -7.82 -7.66 -7.39
CA GLY A 62 -8.81 -7.19 -6.41
C GLY A 62 -8.79 -5.68 -6.19
N SER A 63 -7.95 -4.95 -6.93
CA SER A 63 -7.79 -3.50 -6.88
C SER A 63 -8.58 -2.76 -7.96
N GLU A 64 -9.78 -3.26 -8.28
CA GLU A 64 -10.67 -2.67 -9.28
C GLU A 64 -11.12 -1.27 -8.87
N VAL A 65 -11.45 -1.12 -7.59
CA VAL A 65 -12.12 0.08 -7.10
C VAL A 65 -11.12 0.99 -6.40
N MET A 66 -10.63 1.97 -7.15
CA MET A 66 -9.86 3.09 -6.61
C MET A 66 -10.80 3.97 -5.76
N ARG A 67 -10.74 3.83 -4.43
CA ARG A 67 -11.58 4.60 -3.51
C ARG A 67 -10.91 5.91 -3.17
N PHE A 68 -11.49 7.01 -3.65
CA PHE A 68 -11.03 8.38 -3.34
C PHE A 68 -11.44 8.86 -1.93
N SER A 69 -11.82 7.94 -1.05
CA SER A 69 -12.18 8.23 0.34
C SER A 69 -11.26 7.45 1.29
N PRO A 70 -10.50 8.13 2.17
CA PRO A 70 -9.57 7.46 3.10
C PRO A 70 -10.22 6.46 4.03
N ARG A 71 -11.48 6.67 4.39
CA ARG A 71 -12.18 5.82 5.37
C ARG A 71 -12.56 4.45 4.81
N GLN A 72 -12.55 4.30 3.49
CA GLN A 72 -12.94 3.06 2.81
C GLN A 72 -11.73 2.32 2.22
N SER A 73 -10.59 2.98 2.08
CA SER A 73 -9.36 2.39 1.52
C SER A 73 -8.45 1.80 2.59
N ASP A 74 -7.79 0.70 2.26
CA ASP A 74 -6.78 0.03 3.09
C ASP A 74 -5.34 0.23 2.56
N LEU A 75 -5.17 0.53 1.29
CA LEU A 75 -3.87 0.70 0.66
C LEU A 75 -3.69 2.13 0.10
N MET A 76 -2.67 2.85 0.53
CA MET A 76 -2.35 4.18 0.02
C MET A 76 -1.18 4.12 -0.96
N ILE A 77 -1.37 4.61 -2.19
CA ILE A 77 -0.29 4.68 -3.19
C ILE A 77 0.14 6.13 -3.35
N VAL A 78 1.35 6.46 -2.90
CA VAL A 78 1.94 7.79 -3.08
C VAL A 78 2.59 7.85 -4.46
N ALA A 79 1.86 8.33 -5.46
CA ALA A 79 2.25 8.32 -6.86
C ALA A 79 2.78 9.70 -7.29
N GLY A 80 4.05 9.96 -6.98
CA GLY A 80 4.80 11.12 -7.49
C GLY A 80 5.57 11.90 -6.43
N THR A 81 5.99 13.11 -6.78
CA THR A 81 6.77 14.00 -5.91
C THR A 81 5.94 14.56 -4.76
N VAL A 82 6.39 14.34 -3.53
CA VAL A 82 5.80 14.97 -2.33
C VAL A 82 6.52 16.28 -2.04
N THR A 83 5.83 17.41 -2.19
CA THR A 83 6.36 18.71 -1.78
C THR A 83 6.17 18.93 -0.28
N TYR A 84 6.97 19.79 0.35
CA TYR A 84 6.80 20.13 1.78
C TYR A 84 5.38 20.63 2.10
N LYS A 85 4.76 21.38 1.18
CA LYS A 85 3.37 21.83 1.31
C LYS A 85 2.39 20.66 1.33
N MET A 86 2.64 19.63 0.51
CA MET A 86 1.76 18.47 0.38
C MET A 86 1.98 17.42 1.48
N ALA A 87 3.15 17.39 2.12
CA ALA A 87 3.51 16.41 3.15
C ALA A 87 2.47 16.33 4.29
N LEU A 88 1.97 17.48 4.77
CA LEU A 88 0.94 17.52 5.81
C LEU A 88 -0.41 16.97 5.33
N ALA A 89 -0.78 17.19 4.07
CA ALA A 89 -2.03 16.66 3.51
C ALA A 89 -1.95 15.15 3.36
N VAL A 90 -0.83 14.62 2.84
CA VAL A 90 -0.57 13.18 2.74
C VAL A 90 -0.64 12.52 4.11
N ARG A 91 -0.02 13.14 5.13
CA ARG A 91 -0.06 12.61 6.49
C ARG A 91 -1.49 12.55 7.06
N ARG A 92 -2.27 13.62 6.90
CA ARG A 92 -3.67 13.65 7.36
C ARG A 92 -4.53 12.59 6.72
N VAL A 93 -4.33 12.36 5.42
CA VAL A 93 -5.07 11.33 4.68
C VAL A 93 -4.72 9.94 5.21
N TYR A 94 -3.44 9.67 5.45
CA TYR A 94 -2.98 8.42 6.06
C TYR A 94 -3.55 8.22 7.49
N ASP A 95 -3.60 9.27 8.28
CA ASP A 95 -4.14 9.21 9.65
C ASP A 95 -5.65 8.94 9.67
N GLN A 96 -6.39 9.31 8.62
CA GLN A 96 -7.83 9.06 8.50
C GLN A 96 -8.19 7.66 7.98
N MET A 97 -7.20 6.87 7.55
CA MET A 97 -7.41 5.50 7.08
C MET A 97 -7.56 4.50 8.23
N PRO A 98 -8.47 3.52 8.12
CA PRO A 98 -8.66 2.46 9.11
C PRO A 98 -7.45 1.52 9.18
N GLU A 99 -7.26 0.84 10.32
CA GLU A 99 -6.33 -0.28 10.44
C GLU A 99 -7.01 -1.59 10.02
N PRO A 100 -6.35 -2.50 9.30
CA PRO A 100 -4.96 -2.50 8.84
C PRO A 100 -4.75 -1.67 7.56
N LYS A 101 -3.68 -0.86 7.52
CA LYS A 101 -3.34 -0.01 6.36
C LYS A 101 -1.92 -0.22 5.86
N TRP A 102 -1.74 -0.10 4.54
CA TRP A 102 -0.45 -0.23 3.87
C TRP A 102 -0.16 1.00 3.01
N VAL A 103 1.13 1.30 2.82
CA VAL A 103 1.59 2.42 1.98
C VAL A 103 2.60 1.91 0.97
N ILE A 104 2.39 2.27 -0.30
CA ILE A 104 3.36 2.05 -1.38
C ILE A 104 3.90 3.40 -1.81
N ALA A 105 5.22 3.58 -1.69
CA ALA A 105 5.93 4.69 -2.31
C ALA A 105 6.16 4.36 -3.79
N MET A 106 5.45 5.04 -4.69
CA MET A 106 5.53 4.78 -6.13
C MET A 106 6.44 5.82 -6.82
N GLY A 107 7.50 5.31 -7.42
CA GLY A 107 8.49 6.10 -8.17
C GLY A 107 9.66 6.57 -7.31
N ALA A 108 10.74 7.00 -7.99
CA ALA A 108 11.96 7.45 -7.34
C ALA A 108 11.74 8.69 -6.47
N CYS A 109 10.84 9.58 -6.90
CA CYS A 109 10.52 10.82 -6.21
C CYS A 109 9.85 10.60 -4.85
N ALA A 110 8.93 9.65 -4.74
CA ALA A 110 8.31 9.29 -3.47
C ALA A 110 9.26 8.48 -2.58
N SER A 111 10.14 7.68 -3.18
CA SER A 111 11.01 6.76 -2.43
C SER A 111 12.24 7.43 -1.82
N THR A 112 12.83 8.42 -2.52
CA THR A 112 14.12 9.03 -2.13
C THR A 112 14.19 10.54 -2.41
N GLY A 113 13.11 11.17 -2.90
CA GLY A 113 13.17 12.49 -3.52
C GLY A 113 13.62 12.46 -4.99
N GLY A 114 14.24 11.37 -5.44
CA GLY A 114 14.63 11.13 -6.83
C GLY A 114 15.62 12.17 -7.34
N MET A 115 15.37 12.71 -8.55
CA MET A 115 16.21 13.78 -9.12
C MET A 115 16.06 15.12 -8.38
N TYR A 116 15.02 15.28 -7.57
CA TYR A 116 14.68 16.55 -6.93
C TYR A 116 15.29 16.65 -5.54
N ARG A 117 16.62 16.68 -5.46
CA ARG A 117 17.32 17.08 -4.23
C ARG A 117 17.27 18.59 -4.05
N SER A 118 16.07 19.12 -3.86
CA SER A 118 15.78 20.55 -3.81
C SER A 118 14.99 20.92 -2.55
N TYR A 119 14.98 22.20 -2.20
CA TYR A 119 14.33 22.72 -0.99
C TYR A 119 12.79 22.53 -0.99
N ALA A 120 12.19 22.23 -2.14
CA ALA A 120 10.74 22.15 -2.28
C ALA A 120 10.18 20.73 -2.06
N VAL A 121 11.02 19.70 -2.20
CA VAL A 121 10.62 18.28 -2.23
C VAL A 121 11.12 17.52 -1.00
N LEU A 122 10.25 16.72 -0.41
CA LEU A 122 10.57 15.82 0.69
C LEU A 122 11.43 14.66 0.19
N GLN A 123 12.53 14.36 0.90
CA GLN A 123 13.50 13.34 0.49
C GLN A 123 13.16 11.98 1.13
N GLY A 124 12.11 11.33 0.62
CA GLY A 124 11.62 10.04 1.12
C GLY A 124 10.70 10.17 2.33
#